data_AF-A0A5J5P6V9-F1
#
_entry.id   AF-A0A5J5P6V9-F1
#
_cell.length_a   1.000
_cell.length_b   1.000
_cell.length_c   1.000
_cell.angle_alpha   90.00
_cell.angle_beta   90.00
_cell.angle_gamma   90.00
#
_symmetry.space_group_name_H-M   'P 1'
#
loop_
_entity.id
_entity.type
_entity.pdbx_description
1 polymer ?
#
loop_
_entity_poly.entity_id
_entity_poly.type
_entity_poly.pdbx_seq_one_letter_code
_entity_poly.pdbx_strand_id
1 'polypeptide(L)'
;MAEAALSFVVERLPDILEEIDFHTDVRKHVERLQEELVRMRCFLKDAEAKQDDDERVRNWVSDIRNVAYDAEDLIDTFLLRMESLKKNNFFKRSASVFKEWKHRSNIANELLQIQGRIVNISASRETYGIRNIGEGISTARERLRKLRRSSPRGEEKDIVGLDEDIDKLVKQLVKTDDQWHAISIVGMGGIGKTTLAKKVYNHGDIQARFPSRAWVYVSQEFSRKDLLEAIIKQVGSPRRKLESFGEEELEGILFEHLRRKRYLVVLDDVWSTEAWNSIAKAFPDRSNGSRVMLTTRNKGIALKADAQSIPYHLNFLSEEDGWMLFCKKAFIHNNDSYGSPQLEETGKEIVAKCAGLPLALIVVGGLLSTKKNLGEWKRVLSNMHSLFARDADGVSAILALSYNDLPYYLKSCFLHLGQFPEDRLIPSHKLFRLWIAEGLIPQQGERMEDVAEDT
;
A
#
# COMPACT_ATOMS: atom_id res chain seq x y z
N MET A 1 -10.27 6.70 11.03
CA MET A 1 -11.46 6.01 11.60
C MET A 1 -12.65 6.94 11.80
N ALA A 2 -12.45 8.15 12.33
CA ALA A 2 -13.53 9.14 12.49
C ALA A 2 -14.10 9.60 11.14
N GLU A 3 -13.24 9.67 10.11
CA GLU A 3 -13.64 10.02 8.73
C GLU A 3 -14.56 8.99 8.09
N ALA A 4 -14.35 7.70 8.35
CA ALA A 4 -15.17 6.61 7.83
C ALA A 4 -16.57 6.59 8.48
N ALA A 5 -16.63 6.74 9.81
CA ALA A 5 -17.90 6.85 10.55
C ALA A 5 -18.71 8.08 10.10
N LEU A 6 -18.05 9.23 9.93
CA LEU A 6 -18.70 10.43 9.38
C LEU A 6 -19.17 10.27 7.95
N SER A 7 -18.42 9.55 7.11
CA SER A 7 -18.80 9.31 5.72
C SER A 7 -20.04 8.42 5.63
N PHE A 8 -20.12 7.39 6.47
CA PHE A 8 -21.30 6.54 6.59
C PHE A 8 -22.56 7.36 6.96
N VAL A 9 -22.46 8.21 7.99
CA VAL A 9 -23.56 9.08 8.42
C VAL A 9 -23.97 10.07 7.32
N VAL A 10 -23.00 10.73 6.66
CA VAL A 10 -23.27 11.73 5.61
C VAL A 10 -23.94 11.13 4.38
N GLU A 11 -23.57 9.89 4.02
CA GLU A 11 -24.11 9.18 2.86
C GLU A 11 -25.52 8.62 3.10
N ARG A 12 -25.88 8.30 4.35
CA ARG A 12 -27.17 7.68 4.73
C ARG A 12 -28.26 8.70 5.09
N LEU A 13 -27.88 9.93 5.45
CA LEU A 13 -28.82 10.99 5.82
C LEU A 13 -29.83 11.38 4.70
N PRO A 14 -29.46 11.43 3.41
CA PRO A 14 -30.40 11.72 2.31
C PRO A 14 -31.55 10.71 2.18
N ASP A 15 -31.26 9.40 2.32
CA ASP A 15 -32.24 8.34 2.17
C ASP A 15 -33.34 8.42 3.25
N ILE A 16 -32.96 8.85 4.46
CA ILE A 16 -33.86 9.07 5.60
C ILE A 16 -34.76 10.30 5.36
N LEU A 17 -34.23 11.33 4.67
CA LEU A 17 -34.99 12.54 4.32
C LEU A 17 -36.04 12.30 3.23
N GLU A 18 -35.83 11.31 2.36
CA GLU A 18 -36.77 10.91 1.30
C GLU A 18 -37.90 10.00 1.82
N GLU A 19 -37.65 9.11 2.79
CA GLU A 19 -38.66 8.17 3.29
C GLU A 19 -39.67 8.77 4.29
N ILE A 20 -39.47 10.01 4.76
CA ILE A 20 -40.28 10.62 5.83
C ILE A 20 -40.78 12.00 5.43
N ASP A 21 -42.09 12.20 5.52
CA ASP A 21 -42.74 13.51 5.41
C ASP A 21 -42.53 14.30 6.72
N PHE A 22 -41.29 14.76 6.94
CA PHE A 22 -40.95 15.60 8.08
C PHE A 22 -41.68 16.95 7.99
N HIS A 23 -42.13 17.49 9.14
CA HIS A 23 -42.46 18.92 9.21
C HIS A 23 -41.28 19.73 8.66
N THR A 24 -41.58 20.77 7.87
CA THR A 24 -40.62 21.60 7.13
C THR A 24 -39.44 22.10 7.97
N ASP A 25 -39.64 22.25 9.29
CA ASP A 25 -38.59 22.68 10.23
C ASP A 25 -37.58 21.57 10.55
N VAL A 26 -37.98 20.31 10.74
CA VAL A 26 -37.03 19.22 11.06
C VAL A 26 -36.13 18.91 9.87
N ARG A 27 -36.69 18.93 8.65
CA ARG A 27 -35.92 18.76 7.41
C ARG A 27 -34.76 19.77 7.31
N LYS A 28 -35.03 21.05 7.59
CA LYS A 28 -34.00 22.10 7.61
C LYS A 28 -32.89 21.85 8.63
N HIS A 29 -33.22 21.25 9.78
CA HIS A 29 -32.21 20.93 10.82
C HIS A 29 -31.31 19.78 10.40
N VAL A 30 -31.87 18.77 9.72
CA VAL A 30 -31.12 17.63 9.19
C VAL A 30 -30.25 18.02 7.99
N GLU A 31 -30.76 18.85 7.08
CA GLU A 31 -29.97 19.40 5.96
C GLU A 31 -28.77 20.22 6.49
N ARG A 32 -29.00 21.08 7.49
CA ARG A 32 -27.93 21.86 8.13
C ARG A 32 -26.91 20.97 8.86
N LEU A 33 -27.36 19.89 9.48
CA LEU A 33 -26.50 18.90 10.11
C LEU A 33 -25.62 18.22 9.06
N GLN A 34 -26.19 17.82 7.93
CA GLN A 34 -25.45 17.23 6.82
C GLN A 34 -24.35 18.16 6.31
N GLU A 35 -24.65 19.44 6.08
CA GLU A 35 -23.66 20.43 5.64
C GLU A 35 -22.48 20.57 6.62
N GLU A 36 -22.75 20.59 7.93
CA GLU A 36 -21.70 20.69 8.95
C GLU A 36 -20.86 19.40 9.05
N LEU A 37 -21.48 18.22 8.94
CA LEU A 37 -20.76 16.94 8.92
C LEU A 37 -19.87 16.82 7.68
N VAL A 38 -20.32 17.30 6.51
CA VAL A 38 -19.50 17.37 5.29
C VAL A 38 -18.28 18.28 5.49
N ARG A 39 -18.46 19.44 6.12
CA ARG A 39 -17.35 20.35 6.45
C ARG A 39 -16.37 19.69 7.41
N MET A 40 -16.85 19.04 8.47
CA MET A 40 -16.02 18.33 9.45
C MET A 40 -15.23 17.19 8.83
N ARG A 41 -15.83 16.42 7.91
CA ARG A 41 -15.15 15.36 7.15
C ARG A 41 -13.93 15.89 6.38
N CYS A 42 -14.06 17.02 5.71
CA CYS A 42 -12.95 17.64 4.99
C CYS A 42 -11.78 17.99 5.93
N PHE A 43 -12.08 18.43 7.16
CA PHE A 43 -11.04 18.79 8.15
C PHE A 43 -10.43 17.57 8.85
N LEU A 44 -11.18 16.50 9.06
CA LEU A 44 -10.66 15.28 9.69
C LEU A 44 -9.55 14.61 8.88
N LYS A 45 -9.62 14.68 7.54
CA LYS A 45 -8.56 14.17 6.66
C LYS A 45 -7.18 14.76 6.99
N ASP A 46 -7.14 16.03 7.39
CA ASP A 46 -5.90 16.71 7.77
C ASP A 46 -5.59 16.61 9.27
N ALA A 47 -6.62 16.49 10.13
CA ALA A 47 -6.48 16.44 11.59
C ALA A 47 -6.08 15.04 12.12
N GLU A 48 -6.57 13.95 11.51
CA GLU A 48 -6.18 12.58 11.87
C GLU A 48 -4.66 12.35 11.68
N ALA A 49 -4.04 13.05 10.73
CA ALA A 49 -2.58 13.00 10.50
C ALA A 49 -1.74 13.71 11.59
N LYS A 50 -2.35 14.56 12.43
CA LYS A 50 -1.69 15.37 13.47
C LYS A 50 -2.07 14.98 14.91
N GLN A 51 -3.01 14.06 15.09
CA GLN A 51 -3.48 13.63 16.42
C GLN A 51 -2.37 13.01 17.29
N ASP A 52 -1.28 12.55 16.69
CA ASP A 52 -0.14 11.98 17.42
C ASP A 52 0.76 13.06 18.03
N ASP A 53 0.78 14.26 17.44
CA ASP A 53 1.71 15.36 17.79
C ASP A 53 1.08 16.45 18.67
N ASP A 54 -0.26 16.58 18.71
CA ASP A 54 -0.98 17.58 19.52
C ASP A 54 -2.17 16.96 20.26
N GLU A 55 -2.10 16.92 21.59
CA GLU A 55 -3.16 16.37 22.45
C GLU A 55 -4.49 17.11 22.29
N ARG A 56 -4.47 18.40 21.93
CA ARG A 56 -5.69 19.19 21.69
C ARG A 56 -6.38 18.72 20.40
N VAL A 57 -5.60 18.40 19.37
CA VAL A 57 -6.11 17.84 18.12
C VAL A 57 -6.62 16.43 18.33
N ARG A 58 -5.91 15.62 19.14
CA ARG A 58 -6.36 14.26 19.51
C ARG A 58 -7.71 14.26 20.21
N ASN A 59 -7.86 15.10 21.23
CA ASN A 59 -9.13 15.22 21.96
C ASN A 59 -10.25 15.71 21.04
N TRP A 60 -9.97 16.70 20.19
CA TRP A 60 -10.95 17.21 19.23
C TRP A 60 -11.37 16.17 18.18
N VAL A 61 -10.43 15.38 17.64
CA VAL A 61 -10.73 14.26 16.72
C VAL A 61 -11.55 13.17 17.43
N SER A 62 -11.23 12.89 18.69
CA SER A 62 -11.99 11.93 19.51
C SER A 62 -13.43 12.40 19.75
N ASP A 63 -13.64 13.69 20.04
CA ASP A 63 -14.97 14.26 20.24
C ASP A 63 -15.83 14.16 18.97
N ILE A 64 -15.22 14.43 17.81
CA ILE A 64 -15.90 14.27 16.51
C ILE A 64 -16.25 12.81 16.24
N ARG A 65 -15.34 11.88 16.55
CA ARG A 65 -15.57 10.43 16.38
C ARG A 65 -16.75 9.96 17.23
N ASN A 66 -16.80 10.36 18.50
CA ASN A 66 -17.88 9.99 19.40
C ASN A 66 -19.24 10.51 18.91
N VAL A 67 -19.27 11.75 18.41
CA VAL A 67 -20.49 12.32 17.83
C VAL A 67 -20.92 11.62 16.54
N ALA A 68 -19.98 11.14 15.73
CA ALA A 68 -20.28 10.36 14.53
C ALA A 68 -20.94 9.02 14.88
N TYR A 69 -20.41 8.30 15.88
CA TYR A 69 -21.01 7.06 16.37
C TYR A 69 -22.39 7.29 17.00
N ASP A 70 -22.54 8.35 17.82
CA ASP A 70 -23.84 8.71 18.39
C ASP A 70 -24.89 9.01 17.29
N ALA A 71 -24.47 9.59 16.16
CA ALA A 71 -25.34 9.86 15.02
C ALA A 71 -25.66 8.60 14.20
N GLU A 72 -24.69 7.71 14.03
CA GLU A 72 -24.84 6.39 13.39
C GLU A 72 -25.84 5.52 14.16
N ASP A 73 -25.67 5.39 15.49
CA ASP A 73 -26.56 4.62 16.36
C ASP A 73 -28.00 5.15 16.32
N LEU A 74 -28.18 6.47 16.23
CA LEU A 74 -29.50 7.11 16.11
C LEU A 74 -30.15 6.79 14.76
N ILE A 75 -29.37 6.82 13.68
CA ILE A 75 -29.82 6.46 12.32
C ILE A 75 -30.24 4.99 12.26
N ASP A 76 -29.43 4.09 12.79
CA ASP A 76 -29.71 2.65 12.77
C ASP A 76 -30.93 2.30 13.64
N THR A 77 -31.03 2.90 14.83
CA THR A 77 -32.21 2.76 15.70
C THR A 77 -33.48 3.23 14.99
N PHE A 78 -33.37 4.29 14.17
CA PHE A 78 -34.47 4.83 13.40
C PHE A 78 -34.90 3.88 12.26
N LEU A 79 -33.93 3.38 11.48
CA LEU A 79 -34.18 2.46 10.36
C LEU A 79 -34.79 1.12 10.83
N LEU A 80 -34.26 0.54 11.90
CA LEU A 80 -34.77 -0.70 12.49
C LEU A 80 -36.25 -0.56 12.93
N ARG A 81 -36.64 0.62 13.44
CA ARG A 81 -38.03 0.89 13.81
C ARG A 81 -38.93 1.04 12.59
N MET A 82 -38.47 1.66 11.51
CA MET A 82 -39.25 1.77 10.28
C MET A 82 -39.50 0.42 9.61
N GLU A 83 -38.49 -0.47 9.58
CA GLU A 83 -38.66 -1.82 9.06
C GLU A 83 -39.66 -2.65 9.89
N SER A 84 -39.68 -2.45 11.21
CA SER A 84 -40.66 -3.09 12.09
C SER A 84 -42.10 -2.64 11.81
N LEU A 85 -42.29 -1.38 11.38
CA LEU A 85 -43.59 -0.81 11.02
C LEU A 85 -44.07 -1.29 9.63
N LYS A 86 -43.16 -1.52 8.69
CA LYS A 86 -43.49 -2.08 7.36
C LYS A 86 -43.94 -3.55 7.39
N LYS A 87 -43.59 -4.31 8.44
CA LYS A 87 -43.98 -5.74 8.59
C LYS A 87 -45.38 -5.98 9.15
N ASN A 88 -46.07 -4.98 9.70
CA ASN A 88 -47.45 -5.12 10.19
C ASN A 88 -48.43 -4.47 9.22
N ASN A 89 -49.26 -5.29 8.55
CA ASN A 89 -50.21 -4.82 7.54
C ASN A 89 -51.30 -3.88 8.11
N PHE A 90 -51.37 -2.72 7.47
CA PHE A 90 -52.43 -1.72 7.27
C PHE A 90 -53.83 -1.86 7.91
N PHE A 91 -54.26 -0.73 8.49
CA PHE A 91 -55.61 -0.26 8.87
C PHE A 91 -56.26 -0.75 10.17
N LYS A 92 -56.08 0.02 11.25
CA LYS A 92 -57.20 0.59 12.04
C LYS A 92 -56.73 1.68 13.03
N ARG A 93 -57.41 2.83 12.94
CA ARG A 93 -57.53 3.94 13.90
C ARG A 93 -56.36 4.94 13.99
N SER A 94 -56.57 6.01 13.22
CA SER A 94 -55.99 7.36 13.24
C SER A 94 -56.02 8.13 14.57
N ALA A 95 -56.12 7.45 15.73
CA ALA A 95 -56.11 8.07 17.06
C ALA A 95 -55.00 7.53 17.98
N SER A 96 -54.35 6.41 17.64
CA SER A 96 -53.18 5.89 18.37
C SER A 96 -51.85 6.45 17.86
N VAL A 97 -51.80 6.90 16.61
CA VAL A 97 -50.63 7.54 15.97
C VAL A 97 -50.21 8.83 16.72
N PHE A 98 -51.15 9.51 17.39
CA PHE A 98 -50.87 10.70 18.19
C PHE A 98 -50.28 10.39 19.58
N LYS A 99 -50.49 9.18 20.13
CA LYS A 99 -49.84 8.76 21.39
C LYS A 99 -48.41 8.28 21.15
N GLU A 100 -48.10 7.73 19.98
CA GLU A 100 -46.73 7.48 19.52
C GLU A 100 -45.97 8.77 19.17
N TRP A 101 -46.67 9.89 19.01
CA TRP A 101 -46.07 11.20 18.75
C TRP A 101 -45.30 11.77 19.95
N LYS A 102 -45.58 11.31 21.17
CA LYS A 102 -44.82 11.69 22.38
C LYS A 102 -43.39 11.13 22.35
N HIS A 103 -43.13 10.06 21.58
CA HIS A 103 -41.79 9.53 21.31
C HIS A 103 -41.08 10.19 20.12
N ARG A 104 -41.78 10.92 19.24
CA ARG A 104 -41.14 11.76 18.20
C ARG A 104 -40.42 12.98 18.77
N SER A 105 -40.84 13.45 19.94
CA SER A 105 -40.12 14.48 20.71
C SER A 105 -38.70 14.02 21.08
N ASN A 106 -38.50 12.73 21.44
CA ASN A 106 -37.18 12.25 21.84
C ASN A 106 -36.17 12.23 20.70
N ILE A 107 -36.54 11.73 19.51
CA ILE A 107 -35.62 11.67 18.37
C ILE A 107 -35.28 13.08 17.87
N ALA A 108 -36.28 13.98 17.81
CA ALA A 108 -36.03 15.37 17.46
C ALA A 108 -35.13 16.07 18.50
N ASN A 109 -35.33 15.80 19.80
CA ASN A 109 -34.49 16.34 20.87
C ASN A 109 -33.07 15.75 20.85
N GLU A 110 -32.91 14.45 20.57
CA GLU A 110 -31.60 13.78 20.43
C GLU A 110 -30.84 14.30 19.20
N LEU A 111 -31.53 14.55 18.09
CA LEU A 111 -30.94 15.17 16.90
C LEU A 111 -30.53 16.63 17.16
N LEU A 112 -31.35 17.39 17.90
CA LEU A 112 -30.99 18.75 18.36
C LEU A 112 -29.80 18.72 19.35
N GLN A 113 -29.68 17.69 20.19
CA GLN A 113 -28.53 17.51 21.08
C GLN A 113 -27.24 17.21 20.30
N ILE A 114 -27.30 16.33 19.30
CA ILE A 114 -26.18 16.04 18.40
C ILE A 114 -25.76 17.32 17.67
N GLN A 115 -26.72 18.07 17.14
CA GLN A 115 -26.47 19.34 16.48
C GLN A 115 -25.82 20.37 17.43
N GLY A 116 -26.29 20.47 18.68
CA GLY A 116 -25.71 21.33 19.70
C GLY A 116 -24.26 20.93 20.05
N ARG A 117 -23.98 19.63 20.12
CA ARG A 117 -22.62 19.11 20.35
C ARG A 117 -21.68 19.43 19.18
N ILE A 118 -22.14 19.30 17.94
CA ILE A 118 -21.37 19.64 16.73
C ILE A 118 -21.03 21.14 16.70
N VAL A 119 -21.99 22.00 17.03
CA VAL A 119 -21.75 23.46 17.12
C VAL A 119 -20.72 23.78 18.21
N ASN A 120 -20.82 23.13 19.37
CA ASN A 120 -19.86 23.30 20.46
C ASN A 120 -18.45 22.81 20.09
N ILE A 121 -18.35 21.66 19.40
CA ILE A 121 -17.07 21.12 18.90
C ILE A 121 -16.47 22.07 17.84
N SER A 122 -17.30 22.60 16.95
CA SER A 122 -16.87 23.58 15.94
C SER A 122 -16.38 24.89 16.58
N ALA A 123 -17.08 25.40 17.60
CA ALA A 123 -16.68 26.59 18.36
C ALA A 123 -15.40 26.37 19.19
N SER A 124 -15.26 25.20 19.82
CA SER A 124 -14.08 24.84 20.63
C SER A 124 -12.77 24.95 19.84
N ARG A 125 -12.82 24.69 18.53
CA ARG A 125 -11.69 24.82 17.62
C ARG A 125 -11.11 26.24 17.62
N GLU A 126 -11.98 27.25 17.55
CA GLU A 126 -11.55 28.65 17.53
C GLU A 126 -11.17 29.13 18.93
N THR A 127 -11.93 28.73 19.96
CA THR A 127 -11.66 29.05 21.37
C THR A 127 -10.31 28.54 21.84
N TYR A 128 -9.89 27.34 21.41
CA TYR A 128 -8.64 26.72 21.84
C TYR A 128 -7.50 26.84 20.81
N GLY A 129 -7.65 27.68 19.79
CA GLY A 129 -6.58 28.04 18.87
C GLY A 129 -6.12 26.92 17.92
N ILE A 130 -7.02 26.01 17.54
CA ILE A 130 -6.76 24.95 16.56
C ILE A 130 -6.80 25.58 15.14
N ARG A 131 -5.77 26.37 14.82
CA ARG A 131 -5.55 27.05 13.51
C ARG A 131 -4.31 26.46 12.81
N ASN A 132 -4.25 26.58 11.48
CA ASN A 132 -3.15 26.11 10.61
C ASN A 132 -2.93 24.57 10.57
N ILE A 133 -4.01 23.80 10.40
CA ILE A 133 -3.90 22.35 10.14
C ILE A 133 -3.25 22.06 8.75
N GLY A 134 -3.21 23.02 7.82
CA GLY A 134 -2.64 22.83 6.46
C GLY A 134 -1.15 23.21 6.25
N GLU A 135 -0.51 24.00 7.11
CA GLU A 135 0.85 24.53 6.82
C GLU A 135 2.02 23.72 7.41
N GLY A 136 1.72 22.59 8.09
CA GLY A 136 2.74 21.76 8.76
C GLY A 136 3.11 20.47 8.02
N ILE A 137 2.71 20.31 6.75
CA ILE A 137 2.75 19.03 6.02
C ILE A 137 4.18 18.58 5.68
N SER A 138 5.20 19.47 5.71
CA SER A 138 6.56 19.09 5.31
C SER A 138 7.22 18.10 6.27
N THR A 139 7.21 18.36 7.57
CA THR A 139 8.12 17.64 8.49
C THR A 139 7.73 16.18 8.77
N ALA A 140 6.43 15.87 8.88
CA ALA A 140 5.95 14.49 9.09
C ALA A 140 6.08 13.66 7.81
N ARG A 141 5.66 14.18 6.63
CA ARG A 141 5.88 13.51 5.34
C ARG A 141 7.37 13.37 5.02
N GLU A 142 8.22 14.34 5.37
CA GLU A 142 9.69 14.24 5.21
C GLU A 142 10.29 13.17 6.14
N ARG A 143 9.87 13.10 7.41
CA ARG A 143 10.32 12.03 8.33
C ARG A 143 9.86 10.65 7.86
N LEU A 144 8.68 10.56 7.24
CA LEU A 144 8.13 9.32 6.68
C LEU A 144 8.80 8.90 5.36
N ARG A 145 9.20 9.85 4.50
CA ARG A 145 9.98 9.60 3.28
C ARG A 145 11.38 9.06 3.59
N LYS A 146 12.03 9.54 4.66
CA LYS A 146 13.38 9.12 5.10
C LYS A 146 13.54 7.62 5.46
N LEU A 147 12.44 6.88 5.61
CA LEU A 147 12.43 5.45 5.98
C LEU A 147 12.18 4.50 4.80
N ARG A 148 11.99 5.00 3.57
CA ARG A 148 11.87 4.18 2.35
C ARG A 148 13.22 3.57 1.99
N ARG A 149 13.52 2.38 2.52
CA ARG A 149 14.72 1.63 2.16
C ARG A 149 14.31 0.25 1.69
N SER A 150 14.34 -0.01 0.38
CA SER A 150 14.53 -1.39 -0.06
C SER A 150 15.96 -1.77 0.29
N SER A 151 16.11 -2.78 1.16
CA SER A 151 17.43 -3.29 1.53
C SER A 151 17.89 -4.29 0.45
N PRO A 152 19.10 -4.15 -0.10
CA PRO A 152 19.65 -5.15 -1.01
C PRO A 152 20.02 -6.46 -0.30
N ARG A 153 19.95 -6.51 1.05
CA ARG A 153 20.43 -7.63 1.87
C ARG A 153 19.41 -8.74 2.14
N GLY A 154 18.21 -8.65 1.56
CA GLY A 154 17.22 -9.73 1.71
C GLY A 154 17.62 -10.97 0.92
N GLU A 155 17.71 -12.12 1.59
CA GLU A 155 17.86 -13.41 0.92
C GLU A 155 16.50 -13.85 0.35
N GLU A 156 16.34 -13.74 -0.96
CA GLU A 156 15.24 -14.38 -1.67
C GLU A 156 15.60 -15.86 -1.86
N LYS A 157 14.95 -16.72 -1.06
CA LYS A 157 15.28 -18.15 -0.93
C LYS A 157 14.76 -19.03 -2.08
N ASP A 158 13.79 -18.54 -2.86
CA ASP A 158 13.12 -19.32 -3.91
C ASP A 158 13.27 -18.68 -5.30
N ILE A 159 14.50 -18.48 -5.74
CA ILE A 159 14.78 -17.98 -7.10
C ILE A 159 14.95 -19.15 -8.07
N VAL A 160 14.43 -18.97 -9.28
CA VAL A 160 14.42 -19.95 -10.36
C VAL A 160 14.63 -19.19 -11.68
N GLY A 161 15.37 -19.77 -12.63
CA GLY A 161 15.45 -19.30 -14.01
C GLY A 161 16.22 -18.00 -14.25
N LEU A 162 16.94 -17.45 -13.26
CA LEU A 162 17.66 -16.17 -13.41
C LEU A 162 19.18 -16.30 -13.62
N ASP A 163 19.74 -17.50 -13.63
CA ASP A 163 21.20 -17.71 -13.64
C ASP A 163 21.85 -17.09 -14.89
N GLU A 164 21.26 -17.32 -16.07
CA GLU A 164 21.73 -16.69 -17.30
C GLU A 164 21.60 -15.16 -17.32
N ASP A 165 20.51 -14.65 -16.76
CA ASP A 165 20.27 -13.20 -16.69
C ASP A 165 21.30 -12.52 -15.79
N ILE A 166 21.59 -13.15 -14.65
CA ILE A 166 22.62 -12.72 -13.71
C ILE A 166 23.97 -12.69 -14.43
N ASP A 167 24.35 -13.78 -15.10
CA ASP A 167 25.62 -13.87 -15.82
C ASP A 167 25.76 -12.80 -16.90
N LYS A 168 24.72 -12.57 -17.70
CA LYS A 168 24.71 -11.55 -18.76
C LYS A 168 24.91 -10.15 -18.18
N LEU A 169 24.14 -9.80 -17.13
CA LEU A 169 24.23 -8.49 -16.48
C LEU A 169 25.54 -8.29 -15.74
N VAL A 170 26.03 -9.31 -15.03
CA VAL A 170 27.34 -9.27 -14.38
C VAL A 170 28.40 -9.02 -15.45
N LYS A 171 28.48 -9.84 -16.50
CA LYS A 171 29.43 -9.64 -17.61
C LYS A 171 29.37 -8.22 -18.19
N GLN A 172 28.19 -7.65 -18.36
CA GLN A 172 28.02 -6.27 -18.85
C GLN A 172 28.55 -5.22 -17.86
N LEU A 173 28.32 -5.40 -16.56
CA LEU A 173 28.75 -4.50 -15.49
C LEU A 173 30.27 -4.56 -15.23
N VAL A 174 30.90 -5.74 -15.30
CA VAL A 174 32.35 -5.92 -15.08
C VAL A 174 33.21 -5.75 -16.34
N LYS A 175 32.62 -5.38 -17.50
CA LYS A 175 33.40 -5.08 -18.72
C LYS A 175 34.59 -4.17 -18.42
N THR A 176 35.71 -4.47 -19.05
CA THR A 176 36.98 -3.74 -18.88
C THR A 176 36.98 -2.36 -19.52
N ASP A 177 35.95 -2.02 -20.30
CA ASP A 177 35.77 -0.65 -20.77
C ASP A 177 35.57 0.28 -19.57
N ASP A 178 36.40 1.31 -19.52
CA ASP A 178 36.33 2.29 -18.46
C ASP A 178 35.28 3.38 -18.73
N GLN A 179 34.65 3.45 -19.91
CA GLN A 179 33.53 4.35 -20.20
C GLN A 179 32.41 4.24 -19.17
N TRP A 180 31.77 5.35 -18.80
CA TRP A 180 30.61 5.33 -17.93
C TRP A 180 29.38 4.81 -18.67
N HIS A 181 28.59 3.96 -18.01
CA HIS A 181 27.34 3.45 -18.57
C HIS A 181 26.21 3.39 -17.54
N ALA A 182 25.00 3.64 -18.03
CA ALA A 182 23.78 3.33 -17.32
C ALA A 182 23.18 2.01 -17.84
N ILE A 183 23.02 1.01 -16.97
CA ILE A 183 22.51 -0.31 -17.33
C ILE A 183 21.10 -0.45 -16.76
N SER A 184 20.11 -0.54 -17.65
CA SER A 184 18.70 -0.59 -17.26
C SER A 184 18.13 -1.98 -17.39
N ILE A 185 17.42 -2.45 -16.38
CA ILE A 185 16.58 -3.66 -16.41
C ILE A 185 15.13 -3.20 -16.61
N VAL A 186 14.53 -3.60 -17.73
CA VAL A 186 13.21 -3.16 -18.17
C VAL A 186 12.24 -4.34 -18.23
N GLY A 187 11.01 -4.15 -17.77
CA GLY A 187 9.97 -5.18 -17.78
C GLY A 187 8.74 -4.79 -16.98
N MET A 188 7.63 -5.51 -17.16
CA MET A 188 6.36 -5.21 -16.50
C MET A 188 6.40 -5.35 -14.96
N GLY A 189 5.33 -4.94 -14.27
CA GLY A 189 5.19 -5.16 -12.83
C GLY A 189 5.20 -6.65 -12.49
N GLY A 190 5.79 -7.03 -11.36
CA GLY A 190 5.79 -8.43 -10.88
C GLY A 190 6.71 -9.41 -11.63
N ILE A 191 7.46 -8.95 -12.65
CA ILE A 191 8.35 -9.82 -13.45
C ILE A 191 9.69 -10.17 -12.78
N GLY A 192 10.03 -9.53 -11.64
CA GLY A 192 11.26 -9.85 -10.90
C GLY A 192 12.48 -8.97 -11.20
N LYS A 193 12.31 -7.75 -11.76
CA LYS A 193 13.42 -6.82 -12.02
C LYS A 193 14.27 -6.51 -10.78
N THR A 194 13.60 -6.17 -9.68
CA THR A 194 14.23 -5.86 -8.40
C THR A 194 14.97 -7.08 -7.83
N THR A 195 14.39 -8.27 -7.97
CA THR A 195 15.03 -9.55 -7.61
C THR A 195 16.32 -9.79 -8.38
N LEU A 196 16.28 -9.66 -9.71
CA LEU A 196 17.47 -9.80 -10.56
C LEU A 196 18.54 -8.77 -10.21
N ALA A 197 18.16 -7.50 -10.07
CA ALA A 197 19.06 -6.43 -9.67
C ALA A 197 19.73 -6.70 -8.31
N LYS A 198 19.01 -7.23 -7.32
CA LYS A 198 19.57 -7.61 -6.01
C LYS A 198 20.60 -8.73 -6.15
N LYS A 199 20.32 -9.76 -6.96
CA LYS A 199 21.26 -10.88 -7.19
C LYS A 199 22.55 -10.39 -7.85
N VAL A 200 22.42 -9.56 -8.88
CA VAL A 200 23.57 -8.94 -9.56
C VAL A 200 24.36 -8.04 -8.59
N TYR A 201 23.69 -7.16 -7.84
CA TYR A 201 24.34 -6.25 -6.90
C TYR A 201 25.16 -6.97 -5.82
N ASN A 202 24.68 -8.13 -5.38
CA ASN A 202 25.35 -8.97 -4.39
C ASN A 202 26.34 -9.98 -4.98
N HIS A 203 26.46 -10.09 -6.31
CA HIS A 203 27.36 -11.02 -6.97
C HIS A 203 28.84 -10.72 -6.63
N GLY A 204 29.64 -11.76 -6.39
CA GLY A 204 31.04 -11.65 -5.94
C GLY A 204 31.89 -10.72 -6.81
N ASP A 205 31.81 -10.88 -8.14
CA ASP A 205 32.55 -10.05 -9.10
C ASP A 205 32.15 -8.57 -9.04
N ILE A 206 30.86 -8.29 -8.81
CA ILE A 206 30.36 -6.92 -8.65
C ILE A 206 30.89 -6.32 -7.35
N GLN A 207 30.89 -7.09 -6.25
CA GLN A 207 31.45 -6.62 -4.99
C GLN A 207 32.95 -6.31 -5.10
N ALA A 208 33.69 -7.15 -5.83
CA ALA A 208 35.13 -6.99 -6.05
C ALA A 208 35.44 -5.80 -6.98
N ARG A 209 34.66 -5.60 -8.05
CA ARG A 209 34.88 -4.52 -9.02
C ARG A 209 34.52 -3.15 -8.44
N PHE A 210 33.45 -3.06 -7.66
CA PHE A 210 32.87 -1.80 -7.18
C PHE A 210 32.99 -1.67 -5.66
N PRO A 211 34.04 -1.02 -5.13
CA PRO A 211 34.20 -0.82 -3.68
C PRO A 211 33.23 0.20 -3.11
N SER A 212 32.73 1.13 -3.94
CA SER A 212 31.75 2.14 -3.55
C SER A 212 30.39 1.78 -4.13
N ARG A 213 29.46 1.32 -3.31
CA ARG A 213 28.14 0.87 -3.78
C ARG A 213 27.01 1.51 -3.00
N ALA A 214 25.92 1.80 -3.67
CA ALA A 214 24.67 2.22 -3.04
C ALA A 214 23.48 1.60 -3.75
N TRP A 215 22.42 1.38 -2.99
CA TRP A 215 21.13 0.95 -3.47
C TRP A 215 20.06 1.90 -2.94
N VAL A 216 19.28 2.51 -3.82
CA VAL A 216 18.18 3.40 -3.43
C VAL A 216 16.93 3.08 -4.23
N TYR A 217 15.81 3.12 -3.53
CA TYR A 217 14.48 2.99 -4.12
C TYR A 217 13.96 4.37 -4.55
N VAL A 218 13.38 4.47 -5.73
CA VAL A 218 12.83 5.71 -6.31
C VAL A 218 11.31 5.60 -6.34
N SER A 219 10.64 6.06 -5.29
CA SER A 219 9.17 6.09 -5.24
C SER A 219 8.57 7.02 -6.29
N GLN A 220 7.30 6.82 -6.67
CA GLN A 220 6.55 7.73 -7.56
C GLN A 220 6.60 9.19 -7.08
N GLU A 221 6.32 9.42 -5.80
CA GLU A 221 6.54 10.71 -5.14
C GLU A 221 7.96 10.80 -4.55
N PHE A 222 8.98 10.92 -5.40
CA PHE A 222 10.37 11.02 -4.96
C PHE A 222 10.73 12.41 -4.40
N SER A 223 11.80 12.45 -3.62
CA SER A 223 12.43 13.67 -3.09
C SER A 223 13.90 13.64 -3.49
N ARG A 224 14.34 14.60 -4.32
CA ARG A 224 15.73 14.66 -4.80
C ARG A 224 16.70 14.72 -3.62
N LYS A 225 16.42 15.57 -2.61
CA LYS A 225 17.17 15.62 -1.35
C LYS A 225 17.32 14.25 -0.68
N ASP A 226 16.22 13.52 -0.50
CA ASP A 226 16.24 12.23 0.21
C ASP A 226 17.04 11.17 -0.57
N LEU A 227 16.92 11.15 -1.90
CA LEU A 227 17.71 10.26 -2.76
C LEU A 227 19.21 10.54 -2.63
N LEU A 228 19.60 11.81 -2.76
CA LEU A 228 21.00 12.22 -2.62
C LEU A 228 21.56 11.84 -1.24
N GLU A 229 20.84 12.16 -0.16
CA GLU A 229 21.23 11.78 1.19
C GLU A 229 21.37 10.26 1.35
N ALA A 230 20.44 9.48 0.81
CA ALA A 230 20.44 8.03 0.91
C ALA A 230 21.63 7.39 0.19
N ILE A 231 22.02 7.93 -0.98
CA ILE A 231 23.21 7.49 -1.70
C ILE A 231 24.47 7.88 -0.92
N ILE A 232 24.60 9.14 -0.49
CA ILE A 232 25.77 9.64 0.25
C ILE A 232 26.02 8.84 1.52
N LYS A 233 24.97 8.48 2.26
CA LYS A 233 25.08 7.66 3.49
C LYS A 233 25.63 6.25 3.22
N GLN A 234 25.49 5.73 2.00
CA GLN A 234 25.97 4.40 1.62
C GLN A 234 27.36 4.41 0.98
N VAL A 235 27.62 5.37 0.08
CA VAL A 235 28.93 5.47 -0.59
C VAL A 235 29.96 6.20 0.26
N GLY A 236 29.53 7.16 1.08
CA GLY A 236 30.35 8.09 1.85
C GLY A 236 30.50 7.75 3.33
N SER A 237 31.17 8.63 4.07
CA SER A 237 31.32 8.50 5.52
C SER A 237 30.05 9.00 6.25
N PRO A 238 29.43 8.21 7.15
CA PRO A 238 28.19 8.58 7.87
C PRO A 238 28.27 9.80 8.82
N ARG A 239 29.43 10.48 8.91
CA ARG A 239 29.75 11.42 9.99
C ARG A 239 29.32 12.87 9.74
N ARG A 240 28.73 13.21 8.59
CA ARG A 240 28.26 14.57 8.30
C ARG A 240 26.77 14.69 8.62
N LYS A 241 26.37 15.78 9.30
CA LYS A 241 24.96 16.17 9.42
C LYS A 241 24.47 16.63 8.05
N LEU A 242 23.99 15.69 7.23
CA LEU A 242 23.55 15.97 5.85
C LEU A 242 22.25 16.80 5.78
N GLU A 243 21.47 16.77 6.86
CA GLU A 243 20.12 17.33 6.92
C GLU A 243 20.08 18.85 6.73
N SER A 244 21.17 19.54 7.12
CA SER A 244 21.31 20.99 6.99
C SER A 244 21.70 21.46 5.60
N PHE A 245 22.12 20.55 4.71
CA PHE A 245 22.57 20.91 3.37
C PHE A 245 21.39 21.04 2.40
N GLY A 246 21.53 21.97 1.46
CA GLY A 246 20.62 22.10 0.31
C GLY A 246 20.84 21.00 -0.73
N GLU A 247 19.91 20.85 -1.68
CA GLU A 247 20.00 19.82 -2.72
C GLU A 247 21.25 19.95 -3.60
N GLU A 248 21.58 21.18 -4.02
CA GLU A 248 22.77 21.45 -4.86
C GLU A 248 24.08 21.16 -4.10
N GLU A 249 24.12 21.43 -2.80
CA GLU A 249 25.27 21.09 -1.96
C GLU A 249 25.43 19.58 -1.81
N LEU A 250 24.31 18.85 -1.62
CA LEU A 250 24.30 17.40 -1.55
C LEU A 250 24.73 16.77 -2.87
N GLU A 251 24.28 17.30 -4.01
CA GLU A 251 24.73 16.90 -5.34
C GLU A 251 26.24 17.06 -5.48
N GLY A 252 26.77 18.24 -5.13
CA GLY A 252 28.21 18.50 -5.16
C GLY A 252 29.01 17.56 -4.25
N ILE A 253 28.53 17.31 -3.03
CA ILE A 253 29.14 16.36 -2.10
C ILE A 253 29.16 14.95 -2.68
N LEU A 254 28.05 14.49 -3.25
CA LEU A 254 27.96 13.16 -3.85
C LEU A 254 28.90 13.04 -5.05
N PHE A 255 28.86 14.02 -5.96
CA PHE A 255 29.74 14.08 -7.13
C PHE A 255 31.22 14.02 -6.74
N GLU A 256 31.62 14.84 -5.76
CA GLU A 256 33.01 14.90 -5.26
C GLU A 256 33.46 13.59 -4.60
N HIS A 257 32.54 12.86 -4.00
CA HIS A 257 32.83 11.57 -3.41
C HIS A 257 32.96 10.47 -4.48
N LEU A 258 32.00 10.42 -5.41
CA LEU A 258 31.96 9.43 -6.47
C LEU A 258 33.10 9.62 -7.48
N ARG A 259 33.54 10.85 -7.77
CA ARG A 259 34.61 11.11 -8.75
C ARG A 259 35.96 10.50 -8.35
N ARG A 260 36.15 10.19 -7.06
CA ARG A 260 37.41 9.65 -6.51
C ARG A 260 37.45 8.12 -6.46
N LYS A 261 36.34 7.44 -6.75
CA LYS A 261 36.21 5.99 -6.59
C LYS A 261 35.51 5.40 -7.79
N ARG A 262 35.74 4.10 -8.05
CA ARG A 262 34.83 3.34 -8.92
C ARG A 262 33.56 3.03 -8.15
N TYR A 263 32.41 3.36 -8.72
CA TYR A 263 31.12 3.18 -8.06
C TYR A 263 30.11 2.38 -8.87
N LEU A 264 29.20 1.73 -8.14
CA LEU A 264 27.93 1.21 -8.66
C LEU A 264 26.78 1.75 -7.81
N VAL A 265 25.91 2.55 -8.41
CA VAL A 265 24.68 3.02 -7.76
C VAL A 265 23.49 2.34 -8.42
N VAL A 266 22.62 1.71 -7.63
CA VAL A 266 21.38 1.10 -8.11
C VAL A 266 20.21 2.01 -7.76
N LEU A 267 19.42 2.35 -8.78
CA LEU A 267 18.18 3.10 -8.70
C LEU A 267 17.02 2.14 -8.98
N ASP A 268 16.36 1.69 -7.94
CA ASP A 268 15.29 0.70 -8.02
C ASP A 268 13.93 1.38 -8.24
N ASP A 269 13.18 0.89 -9.23
CA ASP A 269 11.84 1.28 -9.67
C ASP A 269 11.71 2.74 -10.13
N VAL A 270 12.52 3.17 -11.09
CA VAL A 270 12.45 4.54 -11.62
C VAL A 270 11.20 4.74 -12.49
N TRP A 271 10.29 5.62 -12.03
CA TRP A 271 8.98 5.87 -12.64
C TRP A 271 8.95 6.94 -13.73
N SER A 272 9.86 7.93 -13.68
CA SER A 272 9.81 9.08 -14.61
C SER A 272 11.19 9.55 -15.08
N THR A 273 11.20 10.24 -16.23
CA THR A 273 12.42 10.88 -16.77
C THR A 273 12.89 12.02 -15.89
N GLU A 274 11.98 12.70 -15.20
CA GLU A 274 12.26 13.78 -14.27
C GLU A 274 13.04 13.25 -13.06
N ALA A 275 12.64 12.10 -12.53
CA ALA A 275 13.34 11.43 -11.43
C ALA A 275 14.80 11.16 -11.81
N TRP A 276 15.03 10.55 -12.97
CA TRP A 276 16.39 10.33 -13.50
C TRP A 276 17.17 11.64 -13.67
N ASN A 277 16.62 12.60 -14.42
CA ASN A 277 17.30 13.86 -14.73
C ASN A 277 17.66 14.66 -13.46
N SER A 278 16.85 14.54 -12.40
CA SER A 278 17.08 15.26 -11.14
C SER A 278 18.34 14.81 -10.40
N ILE A 279 18.80 13.57 -10.59
CA ILE A 279 19.97 13.01 -9.88
C ILE A 279 21.13 12.66 -10.81
N ALA A 280 20.90 12.60 -12.13
CA ALA A 280 21.91 12.19 -13.10
C ALA A 280 23.21 13.02 -13.01
N LYS A 281 23.10 14.33 -12.73
CA LYS A 281 24.23 15.25 -12.58
C LYS A 281 25.14 14.92 -11.39
N ALA A 282 24.64 14.20 -10.40
CA ALA A 282 25.43 13.76 -9.25
C ALA A 282 26.39 12.61 -9.58
N PHE A 283 26.25 11.96 -10.74
CA PHE A 283 27.06 10.82 -11.16
C PHE A 283 28.15 11.25 -12.15
N PRO A 284 29.42 11.34 -11.72
CA PRO A 284 30.51 11.74 -12.60
C PRO A 284 30.86 10.64 -13.61
N ASP A 285 30.98 11.03 -14.87
CA ASP A 285 31.68 10.26 -15.91
C ASP A 285 33.15 10.67 -15.93
N ARG A 286 34.02 9.78 -15.46
CA ARG A 286 35.48 9.96 -15.46
C ARG A 286 36.21 8.88 -16.22
N SER A 287 35.47 8.11 -17.02
CA SER A 287 35.99 6.93 -17.69
C SER A 287 36.85 6.07 -16.74
N ASN A 288 36.29 5.70 -15.58
CA ASN A 288 36.97 4.89 -14.55
C ASN A 288 36.27 3.54 -14.30
N GLY A 289 35.35 3.17 -15.20
CA GLY A 289 34.56 1.96 -15.12
C GLY A 289 33.37 2.04 -14.15
N SER A 290 32.96 3.24 -13.71
CA SER A 290 31.78 3.41 -12.86
C SER A 290 30.47 3.19 -13.62
N ARG A 291 29.44 2.76 -12.89
CA ARG A 291 28.16 2.35 -13.48
C ARG A 291 26.99 2.85 -12.63
N VAL A 292 25.87 3.10 -13.30
CA VAL A 292 24.57 3.22 -12.66
C VAL A 292 23.67 2.10 -13.17
N MET A 293 22.99 1.38 -12.29
CA MET A 293 22.02 0.36 -12.67
C MET A 293 20.62 0.85 -12.32
N LEU A 294 19.65 0.66 -13.21
CA LEU A 294 18.26 1.08 -12.97
C LEU A 294 17.32 -0.10 -13.17
N THR A 295 16.27 -0.20 -12.37
CA THR A 295 15.10 -1.02 -12.70
C THR A 295 13.95 -0.09 -13.06
N THR A 296 13.23 -0.38 -14.14
CA THR A 296 12.09 0.45 -14.58
C THR A 296 11.09 -0.36 -15.39
N ARG A 297 9.84 0.10 -15.44
CA ARG A 297 8.82 -0.43 -16.36
C ARG A 297 8.86 0.26 -17.72
N ASN A 298 9.53 1.41 -17.83
CA ASN A 298 9.48 2.27 -19.00
C ASN A 298 10.80 2.25 -19.79
N LYS A 299 10.77 1.69 -21.00
CA LYS A 299 11.92 1.65 -21.91
C LYS A 299 12.46 3.05 -22.26
N GLY A 300 11.59 4.06 -22.33
CA GLY A 300 11.99 5.44 -22.61
C GLY A 300 12.91 6.03 -21.54
N ILE A 301 12.71 5.65 -20.27
CA ILE A 301 13.61 6.06 -19.17
C ILE A 301 14.98 5.42 -19.35
N ALA A 302 15.03 4.14 -19.73
CA ALA A 302 16.28 3.44 -19.97
C ALA A 302 17.11 4.10 -21.10
N LEU A 303 16.47 4.43 -22.21
CA LEU A 303 17.11 5.12 -23.35
C LEU A 303 17.53 6.56 -23.00
N LYS A 304 16.80 7.22 -22.10
CA LYS A 304 17.16 8.54 -21.59
C LYS A 304 18.34 8.49 -20.63
N ALA A 305 18.48 7.40 -19.88
CA ALA A 305 19.57 7.21 -18.93
C ALA A 305 20.92 7.02 -19.62
N ASP A 306 20.95 6.23 -20.68
CA ASP A 306 22.11 6.07 -21.55
C ASP A 306 21.65 5.60 -22.94
N ALA A 307 21.81 6.48 -23.92
CA ALA A 307 21.38 6.22 -25.30
C ALA A 307 22.28 5.22 -26.03
N GLN A 308 23.50 4.96 -25.54
CA GLN A 308 24.44 4.00 -26.11
C GLN A 308 24.28 2.61 -25.49
N SER A 309 23.68 2.53 -24.30
CA SER A 309 23.41 1.28 -23.60
C SER A 309 22.11 0.64 -24.08
N ILE A 310 22.19 -0.65 -24.44
CA ILE A 310 21.01 -1.44 -24.79
C ILE A 310 20.33 -1.88 -23.48
N PRO A 311 19.05 -1.50 -23.23
CA PRO A 311 18.35 -1.93 -22.03
C PRO A 311 18.18 -3.45 -21.98
N TYR A 312 18.39 -4.04 -20.80
CA TYR A 312 18.14 -5.45 -20.53
C TYR A 312 16.65 -5.70 -20.34
N HIS A 313 16.02 -6.33 -21.32
CA HIS A 313 14.62 -6.72 -21.21
C HIS A 313 14.51 -8.05 -20.46
N LEU A 314 13.93 -8.00 -19.25
CA LEU A 314 13.68 -9.20 -18.47
C LEU A 314 12.47 -9.93 -19.06
N ASN A 315 12.64 -11.21 -19.40
CA ASN A 315 11.62 -12.05 -20.00
C ASN A 315 10.77 -12.76 -18.94
N PHE A 316 9.65 -13.33 -19.37
CA PHE A 316 8.87 -14.26 -18.57
C PHE A 316 9.66 -15.55 -18.33
N LEU A 317 9.30 -16.27 -17.27
CA LEU A 317 9.86 -17.59 -16.99
C LEU A 317 9.45 -18.57 -18.10
N SER A 318 10.34 -19.54 -18.37
CA SER A 318 10.01 -20.71 -19.16
C SER A 318 8.88 -21.51 -18.49
N GLU A 319 8.25 -22.43 -19.24
CA GLU A 319 7.23 -23.31 -18.65
C GLU A 319 7.83 -24.17 -17.54
N GLU A 320 9.06 -24.63 -17.72
CA GLU A 320 9.81 -25.44 -16.76
C GLU A 320 10.14 -24.65 -15.49
N ASP A 321 10.70 -23.45 -15.63
CA ASP A 321 11.04 -22.59 -14.49
C ASP A 321 9.77 -22.09 -13.77
N GLY A 322 8.72 -21.79 -14.53
CA GLY A 322 7.43 -21.39 -14.01
C GLY A 322 6.79 -22.49 -13.18
N TRP A 323 6.81 -23.74 -13.68
CA TRP A 323 6.37 -24.92 -12.95
C TRP A 323 7.18 -25.13 -11.68
N MET A 324 8.51 -25.02 -11.76
CA MET A 324 9.39 -25.19 -10.59
C MET A 324 9.13 -24.13 -9.52
N LEU A 325 8.98 -22.85 -9.91
CA LEU A 325 8.64 -21.77 -8.98
C LEU A 325 7.27 -21.99 -8.33
N PHE A 326 6.27 -22.37 -9.13
CA PHE A 326 4.94 -22.71 -8.63
C PHE A 326 5.01 -23.84 -7.61
N CYS A 327 5.71 -24.93 -7.92
CA CYS A 327 5.87 -26.07 -7.02
C CYS A 327 6.47 -25.67 -5.67
N LYS A 328 7.53 -24.84 -5.67
CA LYS A 328 8.15 -24.31 -4.45
C LYS A 328 7.17 -23.55 -3.55
N LYS A 329 6.10 -22.98 -4.11
CA LYS A 329 5.08 -22.23 -3.37
C LYS A 329 3.84 -23.06 -3.02
N ALA A 330 3.36 -23.89 -3.94
CA ALA A 330 2.15 -24.70 -3.75
C ALA A 330 2.36 -25.87 -2.79
N PHE A 331 3.57 -26.43 -2.70
CA PHE A 331 3.82 -27.66 -1.95
C PHE A 331 4.69 -27.45 -0.69
N ILE A 332 4.78 -26.23 -0.15
CA ILE A 332 5.62 -25.88 1.01
C ILE A 332 5.42 -26.81 2.21
N HIS A 333 4.17 -27.25 2.45
CA HIS A 333 3.80 -28.04 3.63
C HIS A 333 3.46 -29.52 3.32
N ASN A 334 3.52 -29.96 2.05
CA ASN A 334 3.05 -31.28 1.64
C ASN A 334 3.95 -31.87 0.54
N ASN A 335 5.08 -32.46 0.94
CA ASN A 335 5.94 -33.22 0.03
C ASN A 335 5.25 -34.49 -0.53
N ASP A 336 4.28 -35.05 0.21
CA ASP A 336 3.56 -36.27 -0.20
C ASP A 336 2.55 -36.03 -1.35
N SER A 337 2.09 -34.78 -1.52
CA SER A 337 1.14 -34.39 -2.58
C SER A 337 1.80 -34.17 -3.94
N TYR A 338 3.13 -34.10 -3.99
CA TYR A 338 3.91 -33.90 -5.22
C TYR A 338 3.72 -35.04 -6.24
N GLY A 339 3.22 -36.20 -5.79
CA GLY A 339 3.11 -37.42 -6.60
C GLY A 339 1.71 -37.76 -7.11
N SER A 340 0.69 -36.91 -6.94
CA SER A 340 -0.65 -37.17 -7.51
C SER A 340 -0.74 -36.67 -8.96
N PRO A 341 -0.84 -37.55 -9.97
CA PRO A 341 -0.80 -37.15 -11.38
C PRO A 341 -1.93 -36.17 -11.76
N GLN A 342 -3.08 -36.28 -11.11
CA GLN A 342 -4.26 -35.43 -11.37
C GLN A 342 -4.09 -34.01 -10.80
N LEU A 343 -3.41 -33.88 -9.66
CA LEU A 343 -3.08 -32.57 -9.08
C LEU A 343 -1.97 -31.90 -9.92
N GLU A 344 -1.00 -32.68 -10.38
CA GLU A 344 0.05 -32.18 -11.28
C GLU A 344 -0.55 -31.66 -12.59
N GLU A 345 -1.43 -32.41 -13.24
CA GLU A 345 -2.13 -31.98 -14.48
C GLU A 345 -2.90 -30.68 -14.27
N THR A 346 -3.73 -30.62 -13.22
CA THR A 346 -4.49 -29.40 -12.88
C THR A 346 -3.55 -28.23 -12.56
N GLY A 347 -2.44 -28.50 -11.87
CA GLY A 347 -1.41 -27.51 -11.56
C GLY A 347 -0.75 -26.94 -12.82
N LYS A 348 -0.39 -27.79 -13.78
CA LYS A 348 0.20 -27.36 -15.05
C LYS A 348 -0.75 -26.48 -15.85
N GLU A 349 -2.05 -26.81 -15.86
CA GLU A 349 -3.07 -25.94 -16.46
C GLU A 349 -3.12 -24.55 -15.79
N ILE A 350 -3.05 -24.52 -14.45
CA ILE A 350 -3.01 -23.26 -13.69
C ILE A 350 -1.76 -22.45 -14.01
N VAL A 351 -0.58 -23.09 -14.05
CA VAL A 351 0.69 -22.45 -14.38
C VAL A 351 0.69 -21.87 -15.80
N ALA A 352 0.14 -22.60 -16.77
CA ALA A 352 -0.03 -22.13 -18.14
C ALA A 352 -0.87 -20.83 -18.19
N LYS A 353 -1.90 -20.70 -17.33
CA LYS A 353 -2.69 -19.45 -17.23
C LYS A 353 -1.91 -18.27 -16.65
N CYS A 354 -0.86 -18.50 -15.88
CA CYS A 354 0.00 -17.44 -15.36
C CYS A 354 1.00 -16.90 -16.39
N ALA A 355 1.11 -17.54 -17.57
CA ALA A 355 1.95 -17.09 -18.69
C ALA A 355 3.40 -16.74 -18.29
N GLY A 356 3.98 -17.52 -17.36
CA GLY A 356 5.36 -17.36 -16.92
C GLY A 356 5.63 -16.12 -16.05
N LEU A 357 4.61 -15.39 -15.58
CA LEU A 357 4.82 -14.24 -14.68
C LEU A 357 5.11 -14.70 -13.24
N PRO A 358 6.29 -14.39 -12.66
CA PRO A 358 6.66 -14.85 -11.32
C PRO A 358 5.67 -14.48 -10.22
N LEU A 359 5.19 -13.22 -10.19
CA LEU A 359 4.24 -12.79 -9.16
C LEU A 359 2.92 -13.58 -9.19
N ALA A 360 2.39 -13.83 -10.39
CA ALA A 360 1.18 -14.62 -10.58
C ALA A 360 1.36 -16.05 -10.05
N LEU A 361 2.48 -16.69 -10.40
CA LEU A 361 2.84 -18.05 -9.97
C LEU A 361 2.99 -18.14 -8.45
N ILE A 362 3.62 -17.14 -7.83
CA ILE A 362 3.81 -17.10 -6.37
C ILE A 362 2.48 -16.96 -5.66
N VAL A 363 1.62 -16.05 -6.11
CA VAL A 363 0.30 -15.81 -5.48
C VAL A 363 -0.59 -17.04 -5.63
N VAL A 364 -0.71 -17.61 -6.82
CA VAL A 364 -1.57 -18.80 -7.03
C VAL A 364 -0.99 -20.03 -6.34
N GLY A 365 0.34 -20.18 -6.28
CA GLY A 365 0.99 -21.23 -5.52
C GLY A 365 0.70 -21.12 -4.03
N GLY A 366 0.87 -19.93 -3.43
CA GLY A 366 0.56 -19.70 -2.01
C GLY A 366 -0.93 -19.85 -1.69
N LEU A 367 -1.82 -19.52 -2.63
CA LEU A 367 -3.24 -19.84 -2.49
C LEU A 367 -3.47 -21.36 -2.45
N LEU A 368 -2.89 -22.09 -3.40
CA LEU A 368 -3.10 -23.53 -3.53
C LEU A 368 -2.43 -24.33 -2.42
N SER A 369 -1.41 -23.80 -1.76
CA SER A 369 -0.80 -24.45 -0.59
C SER A 369 -1.77 -24.57 0.60
N THR A 370 -2.86 -23.81 0.62
CA THR A 370 -3.93 -23.93 1.62
C THR A 370 -4.98 -25.00 1.27
N LYS A 371 -4.95 -25.55 0.04
CA LYS A 371 -5.96 -26.47 -0.48
C LYS A 371 -5.55 -27.92 -0.28
N LYS A 372 -6.49 -28.76 0.13
CA LYS A 372 -6.21 -30.14 0.56
C LYS A 372 -6.57 -31.18 -0.49
N ASN A 373 -7.45 -30.86 -1.45
CA ASN A 373 -7.92 -31.83 -2.43
C ASN A 373 -8.05 -31.27 -3.86
N LEU A 374 -8.17 -32.20 -4.82
CA LEU A 374 -8.29 -31.91 -6.26
C LEU A 374 -9.53 -31.05 -6.61
N GLY A 375 -10.64 -31.24 -5.88
CA GLY A 375 -11.86 -30.46 -6.13
C GLY A 375 -11.65 -28.97 -5.89
N GLU A 376 -10.90 -28.63 -4.83
CA GLU A 376 -10.54 -27.24 -4.54
C GLU A 376 -9.61 -26.63 -5.59
N TRP A 377 -8.63 -27.40 -6.08
CA TRP A 377 -7.74 -26.97 -7.17
C TRP A 377 -8.52 -26.71 -8.46
N LYS A 378 -9.44 -27.61 -8.84
CA LYS A 378 -10.32 -27.43 -10.00
C LYS A 378 -11.23 -26.21 -9.85
N ARG A 379 -11.69 -25.91 -8.63
CA ARG A 379 -12.47 -24.70 -8.35
C ARG A 379 -11.66 -23.43 -8.58
N VAL A 380 -10.40 -23.40 -8.13
CA VAL A 380 -9.49 -22.27 -8.41
C VAL A 380 -9.28 -22.08 -9.90
N LEU A 381 -8.99 -23.17 -10.63
CA LEU A 381 -8.85 -23.14 -12.09
C LEU A 381 -10.12 -22.60 -12.77
N SER A 382 -11.31 -23.08 -12.38
CA SER A 382 -12.59 -22.60 -12.91
C SER A 382 -12.81 -21.10 -12.64
N ASN A 383 -12.47 -20.63 -11.44
CA ASN A 383 -12.59 -19.21 -11.08
C ASN A 383 -11.63 -18.35 -11.90
N MET A 384 -10.40 -18.83 -12.13
CA MET A 384 -9.43 -18.19 -13.02
C MET A 384 -10.01 -18.02 -14.43
N HIS A 385 -10.60 -19.07 -15.01
CA HIS A 385 -11.26 -18.98 -16.32
C HIS A 385 -12.34 -17.88 -16.37
N SER A 386 -13.17 -17.77 -15.32
CA SER A 386 -14.20 -16.74 -15.25
C SER A 386 -13.63 -15.32 -15.13
N LEU A 387 -12.52 -15.13 -14.41
CA LEU A 387 -11.95 -13.81 -14.17
C LEU A 387 -11.13 -13.31 -15.36
N PHE A 388 -10.34 -14.18 -16.00
CA PHE A 388 -9.61 -13.83 -17.24
C PHE A 388 -10.54 -13.55 -18.42
N ALA A 389 -11.77 -14.06 -18.41
CA ALA A 389 -12.77 -13.71 -19.41
C ALA A 389 -13.36 -12.30 -19.21
N ARG A 390 -13.19 -11.69 -18.03
CA ARG A 390 -13.75 -10.39 -17.66
C ARG A 390 -12.72 -9.27 -17.62
N ASP A 391 -11.48 -9.57 -17.24
CA ASP A 391 -10.39 -8.60 -17.11
C ASP A 391 -9.24 -8.87 -18.08
N ALA A 392 -8.68 -7.79 -18.65
CA ALA A 392 -7.50 -7.85 -19.51
C ALA A 392 -6.18 -7.96 -18.72
N ASP A 393 -6.16 -7.57 -17.45
CA ASP A 393 -4.97 -7.69 -16.58
C ASP A 393 -5.04 -8.95 -15.72
N GLY A 394 -4.40 -10.00 -16.22
CA GLY A 394 -4.40 -11.30 -15.58
C GLY A 394 -3.82 -11.35 -14.16
N VAL A 395 -2.99 -10.39 -13.77
CA VAL A 395 -2.41 -10.33 -12.42
C VAL A 395 -3.43 -9.84 -11.41
N SER A 396 -4.21 -8.81 -11.79
CA SER A 396 -5.29 -8.28 -10.96
C SER A 396 -6.33 -9.36 -10.66
N ALA A 397 -6.69 -10.15 -11.67
CA ALA A 397 -7.59 -11.29 -11.51
C ALA A 397 -7.06 -12.33 -10.50
N ILE A 398 -5.78 -12.67 -10.56
CA ILE A 398 -5.16 -13.63 -9.63
C ILE A 398 -5.10 -13.05 -8.20
N LEU A 399 -4.74 -11.77 -8.05
CA LEU A 399 -4.71 -11.09 -6.75
C LEU A 399 -6.11 -11.01 -6.13
N ALA A 400 -7.13 -10.66 -6.92
CA ALA A 400 -8.52 -10.63 -6.48
C ALA A 400 -9.00 -12.02 -6.06
N LEU A 401 -8.66 -13.07 -6.80
CA LEU A 401 -8.98 -14.44 -6.45
C LEU A 401 -8.33 -14.84 -5.11
N SER A 402 -7.05 -14.55 -4.93
CA SER A 402 -6.33 -14.82 -3.68
C SER A 402 -6.94 -14.06 -2.50
N TYR A 403 -7.26 -12.78 -2.68
CA TYR A 403 -7.90 -11.96 -1.65
C TYR A 403 -9.30 -12.49 -1.28
N ASN A 404 -10.09 -12.90 -2.27
CA ASN A 404 -11.44 -13.41 -2.04
C ASN A 404 -11.45 -14.73 -1.26
N ASP A 405 -10.40 -15.53 -1.38
CA ASP A 405 -10.27 -16.81 -0.70
C ASP A 405 -9.67 -16.68 0.72
N LEU A 406 -9.11 -15.52 1.08
CA LEU A 406 -8.62 -15.27 2.44
C LEU A 406 -9.74 -15.46 3.49
N PRO A 407 -9.42 -15.99 4.69
CA PRO A 407 -10.29 -15.92 5.85
C PRO A 407 -10.80 -14.50 6.11
N TYR A 408 -12.04 -14.37 6.56
CA TYR A 408 -12.71 -13.07 6.71
C TYR A 408 -11.91 -12.07 7.57
N TYR A 409 -11.33 -12.52 8.68
CA TYR A 409 -10.53 -11.66 9.56
C TYR A 409 -9.24 -11.16 8.88
N LEU A 410 -8.60 -11.99 8.04
CA LEU A 410 -7.39 -11.60 7.29
C LEU A 410 -7.67 -10.58 6.19
N LYS A 411 -8.88 -10.56 5.62
CA LYS A 411 -9.23 -9.58 4.59
C LYS A 411 -9.11 -8.15 5.11
N SER A 412 -9.63 -7.91 6.31
CA SER A 412 -9.55 -6.58 6.94
C SER A 412 -8.11 -6.21 7.32
N CYS A 413 -7.32 -7.17 7.85
CA CYS A 413 -5.90 -6.98 8.10
C CYS A 413 -5.12 -6.61 6.82
N PHE A 414 -5.39 -7.31 5.71
CA PHE A 414 -4.78 -7.05 4.41
C PHE A 414 -5.16 -5.66 3.87
N LEU A 415 -6.46 -5.30 3.90
CA LEU A 415 -6.91 -3.98 3.45
C LEU A 415 -6.33 -2.84 4.29
N HIS A 416 -6.11 -3.07 5.59
CA HIS A 416 -5.48 -2.10 6.48
C HIS A 416 -4.05 -1.72 6.02
N LEU A 417 -3.35 -2.61 5.30
CA LEU A 417 -2.06 -2.29 4.70
C LEU A 417 -2.15 -1.16 3.65
N GLY A 418 -3.31 -0.97 3.02
CA GLY A 418 -3.56 0.11 2.07
C GLY A 418 -3.58 1.50 2.69
N GLN A 419 -3.64 1.63 4.01
CA GLN A 419 -3.56 2.91 4.71
C GLN A 419 -2.13 3.47 4.78
N PHE A 420 -1.13 2.62 4.55
CA PHE A 420 0.26 3.04 4.59
C PHE A 420 0.67 3.66 3.25
N PRO A 421 1.55 4.69 3.27
CA PRO A 421 2.13 5.21 2.04
C PRO A 421 2.82 4.11 1.24
N GLU A 422 2.76 4.24 -0.09
CA GLU A 422 3.41 3.33 -1.03
C GLU A 422 4.89 3.08 -0.64
N ASP A 423 5.27 1.79 -0.67
CA ASP A 423 6.62 1.26 -0.44
C ASP A 423 7.27 1.60 0.91
N ARG A 424 6.43 1.91 1.92
CA ARG A 424 6.92 2.13 3.27
C ARG A 424 7.27 0.80 3.94
N LEU A 425 8.46 0.74 4.55
CA LEU A 425 8.76 -0.31 5.53
C LEU A 425 7.86 -0.13 6.75
N ILE A 426 6.96 -1.08 6.97
CA ILE A 426 6.07 -1.12 8.12
C ILE A 426 6.73 -2.03 9.17
N PRO A 427 7.12 -1.51 10.35
CA PRO A 427 7.62 -2.37 11.41
C PRO A 427 6.49 -3.30 11.89
N SER A 428 6.72 -4.61 11.89
CA SER A 428 5.68 -5.62 12.19
C SER A 428 5.01 -5.37 13.55
N HIS A 429 5.78 -5.06 14.59
CA HIS A 429 5.23 -4.74 15.93
C HIS A 429 4.27 -3.54 15.94
N LYS A 430 4.45 -2.55 15.04
CA LYS A 430 3.51 -1.43 14.92
C LYS A 430 2.24 -1.86 14.22
N LEU A 431 2.38 -2.68 13.19
CA LEU A 431 1.25 -3.23 12.46
C LEU A 431 0.37 -4.09 13.36
N PHE A 432 0.97 -4.97 14.15
CA PHE A 432 0.27 -5.82 15.12
C PHE A 432 -0.52 -4.99 16.12
N ARG A 433 0.11 -3.95 16.70
CA ARG A 433 -0.58 -3.04 17.64
C ARG A 433 -1.74 -2.29 17.01
N LEU A 434 -1.61 -1.90 15.74
CA LEU A 434 -2.71 -1.26 15.00
C LEU A 434 -3.85 -2.25 14.79
N TRP A 435 -3.57 -3.46 14.31
CA TRP A 435 -4.59 -4.49 14.12
C TRP A 435 -5.31 -4.87 15.42
N ILE A 436 -4.59 -4.94 16.54
CA ILE A 436 -5.17 -5.18 17.87
C ILE A 436 -6.05 -4.00 18.31
N ALA A 437 -5.56 -2.76 18.17
CA ALA A 437 -6.29 -1.56 18.59
C ALA A 437 -7.55 -1.31 17.77
N GLU A 438 -7.52 -1.66 16.49
CA GLU A 438 -8.64 -1.57 15.53
C GLU A 438 -9.60 -2.77 15.64
N GLY A 439 -9.31 -3.74 16.53
CA GLY A 439 -10.16 -4.92 16.73
C GLY A 439 -10.20 -5.88 15.54
N LEU A 440 -9.19 -5.84 14.66
CA LEU A 440 -9.12 -6.70 13.46
C LEU A 440 -8.73 -8.14 13.80
N ILE A 441 -8.13 -8.35 14.99
CA ILE A 441 -7.70 -9.65 15.48
C ILE A 441 -8.63 -10.10 16.63
N PRO A 442 -9.19 -11.32 16.56
CA PRO A 442 -10.09 -11.82 17.59
C PRO A 442 -9.38 -12.01 18.93
N GLN A 443 -10.00 -11.54 20.02
CA GLN A 443 -9.55 -11.77 21.39
C GLN A 443 -9.83 -13.22 21.80
N GLN A 444 -8.87 -14.12 21.57
CA GLN A 444 -8.92 -15.48 22.10
C GLN A 444 -7.74 -15.69 23.04
N GLY A 445 -8.00 -15.77 24.35
CA GLY A 445 -7.24 -16.45 25.43
C GLY A 445 -5.71 -16.31 25.59
N GLU A 446 -4.96 -16.08 24.52
CA GLU A 446 -3.51 -15.96 24.40
C GLU A 446 -3.11 -14.47 24.35
N ARG A 447 -1.79 -14.20 24.36
CA ARG A 447 -1.31 -12.82 24.21
C ARG A 447 -1.63 -12.35 22.80
N MET A 448 -2.34 -11.23 22.70
CA MET A 448 -2.79 -10.68 21.41
C MET A 448 -1.64 -10.37 20.42
N GLU A 449 -0.43 -10.15 20.93
CA GLU A 449 0.77 -9.97 20.08
C GLU A 449 1.20 -11.27 19.38
N ASP A 450 1.02 -12.43 20.02
CA ASP A 450 1.35 -13.75 19.45
C ASP A 450 0.32 -14.11 18.37
N VAL A 451 -0.98 -13.89 18.64
CA VAL A 451 -2.06 -14.09 17.67
C VAL A 451 -1.89 -13.16 16.46
N ALA A 452 -1.37 -11.94 16.67
CA ALA A 452 -1.07 -11.00 15.58
C ALA A 452 0.16 -11.38 14.74
N GLU A 453 1.11 -12.11 15.32
CA GLU A 453 2.29 -12.61 14.61
C GLU A 453 1.94 -13.84 13.76
N ASP A 454 1.04 -14.69 14.25
CA ASP A 454 0.54 -15.89 13.54
C ASP A 454 -0.54 -15.60 12.48
N THR A 455 -1.00 -14.34 12.41
CA THR A 455 -2.01 -13.79 11.46
C THR A 455 -1.31 -13.14 10.27
#